data_AF-A0A7X3D0Y1-F1
#
_entry.id   AF-A0A7X3D0Y1-F1
#
_cell.length_a   1.000
_cell.length_b   1.000
_cell.length_c   1.000
_cell.angle_alpha   90.00
_cell.angle_beta   90.00
_cell.angle_gamma   90.00
#
_symmetry.space_group_name_H-M   'P 1'
#
loop_
_entity.id
_entity.type
_entity.pdbx_description
1 polymer ?
#
loop_
_entity_poly.entity_id
_entity_poly.type
_entity_poly.pdbx_seq_one_letter_code
_entity_poly.pdbx_strand_id
1 'polypeptide(L)'
;MELHYKVYRKVKIYFNKVCGALPNLGALKERSEITFGSPLVVSRIEEMQLIQAQLVNYFMNPALKVPYVPSSRCLALSTWYGDDSLLSCDTLDSLNTKLITEDDKVIQEANYMISDPLLPAKLQTLFENHSERLRKIRLTKEALKEL
;
A
#
# COMPACT_ATOMS: atom_id res chain seq x y z
N MET A 1 -3.47 -7.57 25.12
CA MET A 1 -2.37 -8.20 24.36
C MET A 1 -1.31 -7.14 24.11
N GLU A 2 -0.03 -7.42 24.39
CA GLU A 2 1.07 -6.48 24.14
C GLU A 2 1.71 -6.76 22.78
N LEU A 3 1.89 -5.71 21.98
CA LEU A 3 2.51 -5.84 20.66
C LEU A 3 4.03 -5.77 20.79
N HIS A 4 4.73 -6.73 20.18
CA HIS A 4 6.19 -6.73 20.19
C HIS A 4 6.78 -5.48 19.52
N TYR A 5 7.79 -4.84 20.13
CA TYR A 5 8.31 -3.55 19.66
C TYR A 5 8.78 -3.55 18.20
N LYS A 6 9.43 -4.64 17.74
CA LYS A 6 9.88 -4.76 16.34
C LYS A 6 8.69 -4.79 15.38
N VAL A 7 7.64 -5.50 15.76
CA VAL A 7 6.40 -5.61 14.96
C VAL A 7 5.72 -4.25 14.92
N TYR A 8 5.53 -3.60 16.07
CA TYR A 8 4.95 -2.25 16.14
C TYR A 8 5.70 -1.27 15.24
N ARG A 9 7.04 -1.21 15.34
CA ARG A 9 7.87 -0.34 14.50
C ARG A 9 7.68 -0.63 13.00
N LYS A 10 7.76 -1.90 12.60
CA LYS A 10 7.58 -2.30 11.19
C LYS A 10 6.19 -1.91 10.66
N VAL A 11 5.13 -2.17 11.42
CA VAL A 11 3.75 -1.79 11.02
C VAL A 11 3.59 -0.27 10.95
N LYS A 12 4.23 0.48 11.86
CA LYS A 12 4.21 1.95 11.80
C LYS A 12 4.96 2.50 10.59
N ILE A 13 6.09 1.89 10.19
CA ILE A 13 6.79 2.23 8.95
C ILE A 13 5.90 1.94 7.73
N TYR A 14 5.28 0.76 7.70
CA TYR A 14 4.33 0.39 6.63
C TYR A 14 3.17 1.39 6.55
N PHE A 15 2.58 1.75 7.69
CA PHE A 15 1.54 2.77 7.77
C PHE A 15 2.02 4.12 7.24
N ASN A 16 3.26 4.53 7.56
CA ASN A 16 3.84 5.75 7.03
C ASN A 16 4.02 5.70 5.50
N LYS A 17 4.40 4.55 4.93
CA LYS A 17 4.43 4.34 3.48
C LYS A 17 3.06 4.43 2.84
N VAL A 18 2.02 3.85 3.45
CA VAL A 18 0.63 4.01 2.99
C VAL A 18 0.23 5.49 2.96
N CYS A 19 0.52 6.24 4.03
CA CYS A 19 0.25 7.68 4.09
C CYS A 19 1.04 8.48 3.03
N GLY A 20 2.23 8.03 2.64
CA GLY A 20 3.02 8.63 1.57
C GLY A 20 2.57 8.21 0.16
N ALA A 21 2.02 7.01 0.00
CA ALA A 21 1.49 6.50 -1.27
C ALA A 21 0.21 7.23 -1.71
N LEU A 22 -0.67 7.57 -0.76
CA LEU A 22 -1.92 8.29 -1.03
C LEU A 22 -1.74 9.64 -1.77
N PRO A 23 -0.88 10.58 -1.32
CA PRO A 23 -0.65 11.82 -2.06
C PRO A 23 0.03 11.59 -3.41
N ASN A 24 0.90 10.59 -3.53
CA ASN A 24 1.52 10.22 -4.80
C ASN A 24 0.48 9.74 -5.82
N LEU A 25 -0.42 8.85 -5.41
CA LEU A 25 -1.54 8.38 -6.23
C LEU A 25 -2.54 9.51 -6.53
N GLY A 26 -2.77 10.42 -5.59
CA GLY A 26 -3.58 11.62 -5.80
C GLY A 26 -2.99 12.53 -6.89
N ALA A 27 -1.69 12.81 -6.81
CA ALA A 27 -0.98 13.57 -7.83
C ALA A 27 -1.00 12.85 -9.18
N LEU A 28 -0.85 11.51 -9.21
CA LEU A 28 -0.95 10.73 -10.45
C LEU A 28 -2.36 10.84 -11.06
N LYS A 29 -3.42 10.76 -10.24
CA LYS A 29 -4.81 10.92 -10.68
C LYS A 29 -5.07 12.32 -11.27
N GLU A 30 -4.52 13.36 -10.65
CA GLU A 30 -4.73 14.77 -11.06
C GLU A 30 -3.88 15.16 -12.29
N ARG A 31 -2.65 14.64 -12.37
CA ARG A 31 -1.64 15.08 -13.36
C ARG A 31 -1.50 14.15 -14.55
N SER A 32 -2.00 12.92 -14.48
CA SER A 32 -2.01 12.09 -15.67
C SER A 32 -2.94 12.74 -16.70
N GLU A 33 -2.39 13.20 -17.82
CA GLU A 33 -3.14 13.63 -19.02
C GLU A 33 -3.94 12.48 -19.67
N ILE A 34 -3.92 11.33 -19.00
CA ILE A 34 -4.36 10.02 -19.40
C ILE A 34 -5.74 9.77 -18.79
N THR A 35 -6.78 10.23 -19.48
CA THR A 35 -8.18 10.00 -19.07
C THR A 35 -8.50 8.49 -18.98
N PHE A 36 -7.81 7.65 -19.77
CA PHE A 36 -8.02 6.20 -19.83
C PHE A 36 -7.51 5.42 -18.61
N GLY A 37 -6.55 5.96 -17.84
CA GLY A 37 -5.93 5.26 -16.72
C GLY A 37 -6.55 5.56 -15.35
N SER A 38 -7.49 6.49 -15.27
CA SER A 38 -8.08 6.96 -14.01
C SER A 38 -8.67 5.83 -13.14
N PRO A 39 -9.44 4.86 -13.68
CA PRO A 39 -9.96 3.75 -12.87
C PRO A 39 -8.87 2.93 -12.18
N LEU A 40 -7.74 2.68 -12.86
CA LEU A 40 -6.61 1.93 -12.30
C LEU A 40 -5.98 2.63 -11.10
N VAL A 41 -5.84 3.95 -11.17
CA VAL A 41 -5.29 4.75 -10.08
C VAL A 41 -6.30 4.83 -8.94
N VAL A 42 -7.58 5.03 -9.24
CA VAL A 42 -8.66 5.10 -8.24
C VAL A 42 -8.75 3.83 -7.41
N SER A 43 -8.73 2.63 -8.03
CA SER A 43 -8.79 1.38 -7.26
C SER A 43 -7.61 1.22 -6.29
N ARG A 44 -6.43 1.76 -6.63
CA ARG A 44 -5.25 1.76 -5.73
C ARG A 44 -5.40 2.77 -4.61
N ILE A 45 -5.97 3.94 -4.87
CA ILE A 45 -6.31 4.91 -3.82
C ILE A 45 -7.26 4.27 -2.81
N GLU A 46 -8.33 3.63 -3.29
CA GLU A 46 -9.33 2.97 -2.44
C GLU A 46 -8.69 1.87 -1.58
N GLU A 47 -7.82 1.04 -2.17
CA GLU A 47 -7.09 0.01 -1.42
C GLU A 47 -6.16 0.61 -0.35
N MET A 48 -5.44 1.69 -0.68
CA MET A 48 -4.56 2.39 0.26
C MET A 48 -5.35 3.07 1.39
N GLN A 49 -6.52 3.62 1.11
CA GLN A 49 -7.42 4.18 2.13
C GLN A 49 -7.99 3.09 3.04
N LEU A 50 -8.38 1.95 2.46
CA LEU A 50 -8.90 0.81 3.22
C LEU A 50 -7.84 0.28 4.19
N ILE A 51 -6.61 0.02 3.71
CA ILE A 51 -5.54 -0.49 4.58
C ILE A 51 -5.15 0.53 5.65
N GLN A 52 -5.14 1.83 5.31
CA GLN A 52 -4.93 2.90 6.29
C GLN A 52 -5.98 2.85 7.40
N ALA A 53 -7.27 2.80 7.05
CA ALA A 53 -8.37 2.74 8.01
C ALA A 53 -8.31 1.49 8.89
N GLN A 54 -8.01 0.33 8.30
CA GLN A 54 -7.87 -0.94 9.03
C GLN A 54 -6.70 -0.90 10.03
N LEU A 55 -5.57 -0.31 9.66
CA LEU A 55 -4.43 -0.12 10.55
C LEU A 55 -4.73 0.89 11.68
N VAL A 56 -5.40 2.01 11.37
CA VAL A 56 -5.85 2.96 12.41
C VAL A 56 -6.78 2.26 13.40
N ASN A 57 -7.78 1.52 12.92
CA ASN A 57 -8.69 0.77 13.78
C ASN A 57 -7.95 -0.27 14.64
N TYR A 58 -6.93 -0.93 14.10
CA TYR A 58 -6.09 -1.84 14.87
C TYR A 58 -5.37 -1.12 16.03
N PHE A 59 -4.76 0.04 15.76
CA PHE A 59 -4.03 0.82 16.77
C PHE A 59 -4.91 1.53 17.78
N MET A 60 -6.17 1.84 17.44
CA MET A 60 -7.14 2.47 18.33
C MET A 60 -7.82 1.48 19.28
N ASN A 61 -7.56 0.17 19.15
CA ASN A 61 -8.15 -0.83 20.02
C ASN A 61 -7.68 -0.61 21.48
N PRO A 62 -8.58 -0.29 22.43
CA PRO A 62 -8.21 -0.01 23.82
C PRO A 62 -7.59 -1.20 24.55
N ALA A 63 -7.82 -2.43 24.08
CA ALA A 63 -7.22 -3.65 24.63
C ALA A 63 -5.80 -3.93 24.13
N LEU A 64 -5.30 -3.15 23.15
CA LEU A 64 -3.97 -3.26 22.61
C LEU A 64 -3.00 -2.43 23.47
N LYS A 65 -2.03 -3.09 24.10
CA LYS A 65 -0.90 -2.40 24.73
C LYS A 65 0.16 -2.15 23.67
N VAL A 66 0.39 -0.88 23.33
CA VAL A 66 1.41 -0.48 22.35
C VAL A 66 2.72 -0.12 23.06
N PRO A 67 3.87 -0.61 22.57
CA PRO A 67 5.16 -0.22 23.12
C PRO A 67 5.51 1.21 22.70
N TYR A 68 6.28 1.90 23.53
CA TYR A 68 6.83 3.21 23.12
C TYR A 68 7.93 3.01 22.07
N VAL A 69 7.74 3.60 20.89
CA VAL A 69 8.77 3.72 19.86
C VAL A 69 8.78 5.17 19.37
N PRO A 70 9.94 5.86 19.42
CA PRO A 70 10.05 7.23 18.93
C PRO A 70 9.59 7.34 17.47
N SER A 71 8.81 8.39 17.16
CA SER A 71 8.28 8.64 15.81
C SER A 71 9.39 8.67 14.74
N SER A 72 10.56 9.23 15.08
CA SER A 72 11.74 9.27 14.21
C SER A 72 12.24 7.89 13.77
N ARG A 73 12.00 6.83 14.56
CA ARG A 73 12.36 5.44 14.21
C ARG A 73 11.31 4.72 13.37
N CYS A 74 10.14 5.33 13.19
CA CYS A 74 9.00 4.79 12.45
C CYS A 74 8.79 5.45 11.09
N LEU A 75 9.69 6.35 10.68
CA LEU A 75 9.64 6.99 9.37
C LEU A 75 10.08 6.04 8.26
N ALA A 76 9.36 6.06 7.15
CA ALA A 76 9.76 5.37 5.94
C ALA A 76 10.81 6.21 5.19
N LEU A 77 11.87 5.56 4.71
CA LEU A 77 12.91 6.20 3.89
C LEU A 77 12.49 6.34 2.42
N SER A 78 11.54 5.52 1.98
CA SER A 78 10.98 5.52 0.65
C SER A 78 9.46 5.33 0.74
N THR A 79 8.74 5.85 -0.25
CA THR A 79 7.29 5.69 -0.39
C THR A 79 6.98 4.97 -1.70
N TRP A 80 5.79 4.38 -1.78
CA TRP A 80 5.33 3.73 -3.02
C TRP A 80 4.68 4.75 -3.95
N TYR A 81 4.63 4.43 -5.23
CA TYR A 81 4.05 5.24 -6.31
C TYR A 81 4.69 6.63 -6.47
N GLY A 82 5.86 6.86 -5.87
CA GLY A 82 6.58 8.13 -5.90
C GLY A 82 7.57 8.27 -7.06
N ASP A 83 7.58 7.32 -8.00
CA ASP A 83 8.42 7.41 -9.20
C ASP A 83 7.80 8.38 -10.21
N ASP A 84 8.49 9.47 -10.51
CA ASP A 84 8.08 10.48 -11.50
C ASP A 84 7.79 9.87 -12.88
N SER A 85 8.39 8.71 -13.18
CA SER A 85 8.15 8.00 -14.43
C SER A 85 6.70 7.51 -14.59
N LEU A 86 5.91 7.44 -13.50
CA LEU A 86 4.47 7.16 -13.55
C LEU A 86 3.68 8.31 -14.21
N LEU A 87 4.17 9.55 -14.07
CA LEU A 87 3.54 10.74 -14.64
C LEU A 87 3.81 10.89 -16.14
N SER A 88 4.83 10.21 -16.67
CA SER A 88 5.28 10.32 -18.05
C SER A 88 4.82 9.14 -18.93
N CYS A 89 3.78 8.42 -18.53
CA CYS A 89 3.24 7.33 -19.35
C CYS A 89 2.47 7.91 -20.54
N ASP A 90 2.60 7.28 -21.70
CA ASP A 90 1.92 7.65 -22.95
C ASP A 90 0.80 6.67 -23.33
N THR A 91 0.78 5.49 -22.71
CA THR A 91 -0.12 4.38 -23.01
C THR A 91 -0.64 3.69 -21.75
N LEU A 92 -1.81 3.05 -21.85
CA LEU A 92 -2.44 2.32 -20.75
C LEU A 92 -1.62 1.11 -20.31
N ASP A 93 -1.00 0.41 -21.25
CA ASP A 93 -0.13 -0.73 -20.96
C ASP A 93 1.13 -0.31 -20.18
N SER A 94 1.74 0.82 -20.56
CA SER A 94 2.91 1.38 -19.85
C SER A 94 2.54 1.80 -18.43
N LEU A 95 1.43 2.52 -18.27
CA LEU A 95 0.93 2.91 -16.95
C LEU A 95 0.60 1.68 -16.09
N ASN A 96 -0.16 0.70 -16.61
CA ASN A 96 -0.51 -0.50 -15.87
C ASN A 96 0.73 -1.31 -15.47
N THR A 97 1.72 -1.45 -16.36
CA THR A 97 2.97 -2.17 -16.07
C THR A 97 3.74 -1.51 -14.92
N LYS A 98 3.86 -0.18 -14.92
CA LYS A 98 4.52 0.55 -13.84
C LYS A 98 3.74 0.48 -12.53
N LEU A 99 2.42 0.61 -12.60
CA LEU A 99 1.55 0.43 -11.43
C LEU A 99 1.68 -0.97 -10.83
N ILE A 100 1.72 -2.03 -11.65
CA ILE A 100 1.95 -3.41 -11.19
C ILE A 100 3.32 -3.54 -10.52
N THR A 101 4.35 -2.88 -11.05
CA THR A 101 5.70 -2.88 -10.46
C THR A 101 5.68 -2.25 -9.07
N GLU A 102 4.94 -1.16 -8.87
CA GLU A 102 4.75 -0.57 -7.54
C GLU A 102 3.92 -1.49 -6.64
N ASP A 103 2.85 -2.10 -7.14
CA ASP A 103 2.03 -3.06 -6.39
C ASP A 103 2.86 -4.25 -5.91
N ASP A 104 3.81 -4.74 -6.72
CA ASP A 104 4.75 -5.80 -6.34
C ASP A 104 5.65 -5.38 -5.18
N LYS A 105 6.11 -4.13 -5.13
CA LYS A 105 6.87 -3.60 -3.98
C LYS A 105 6.02 -3.60 -2.71
N VAL A 106 4.77 -3.17 -2.80
CA VAL A 106 3.83 -3.19 -1.67
C VAL A 106 3.63 -4.62 -1.16
N ILE A 107 3.34 -5.56 -2.08
CA ILE A 107 3.09 -6.97 -1.76
C ILE A 107 4.34 -7.65 -1.20
N GLN A 108 5.52 -7.34 -1.71
CA GLN A 108 6.77 -7.86 -1.18
C GLN A 108 6.96 -7.43 0.28
N GLU A 109 6.69 -6.16 0.59
CA GLU A 109 6.76 -5.66 1.97
C GLU A 109 5.68 -6.26 2.86
N ALA A 110 4.46 -6.44 2.37
CA ALA A 110 3.39 -7.11 3.11
C ALA A 110 3.74 -8.57 3.41
N ASN A 111 4.30 -9.30 2.45
CA ASN A 111 4.79 -10.67 2.64
C ASN A 111 5.93 -10.74 3.66
N TYR A 112 6.84 -9.76 3.65
CA TYR A 112 7.88 -9.65 4.68
C TYR A 112 7.28 -9.47 6.08
N MET A 113 6.18 -8.70 6.21
CA MET A 113 5.45 -8.58 7.47
C MET A 113 4.82 -9.91 7.89
N ILE A 114 4.09 -10.56 6.97
CA ILE A 114 3.39 -11.84 7.20
C ILE A 114 4.37 -12.94 7.66
N SER A 115 5.60 -12.93 7.15
CA SER A 115 6.63 -13.90 7.54
C SER A 115 7.18 -13.73 8.96
N ASP A 116 6.85 -12.63 9.66
CA ASP A 116 7.33 -12.39 11.03
C ASP A 116 6.54 -13.26 12.03
N PRO A 117 7.18 -14.20 12.74
CA PRO A 117 6.49 -15.13 13.66
C PRO A 117 5.87 -14.43 14.87
N LEU A 118 6.28 -13.19 15.15
CA LEU A 118 5.70 -12.38 16.24
C LEU A 118 4.53 -11.51 15.77
N LEU A 119 4.15 -11.58 14.48
CA LEU A 119 3.03 -10.83 13.95
C LEU A 119 1.70 -11.40 14.50
N PRO A 120 0.86 -10.57 15.13
CA PRO A 120 -0.46 -11.03 15.57
C PRO A 120 -1.33 -11.46 14.39
N ALA A 121 -2.11 -12.53 14.57
CA ALA A 121 -2.98 -13.10 13.55
C ALA A 121 -3.90 -12.05 12.86
N LYS A 122 -4.44 -11.09 13.63
CA LYS A 122 -5.29 -10.02 13.07
C LYS A 122 -4.53 -9.13 12.06
N LEU A 123 -3.26 -8.83 12.31
CA LEU A 123 -2.43 -8.06 11.37
C LEU A 123 -2.01 -8.93 10.18
N GLN A 124 -1.73 -10.22 10.43
CA GLN A 124 -1.43 -11.18 9.37
C GLN A 124 -2.56 -11.24 8.34
N THR A 125 -3.79 -11.51 8.79
CA THR A 125 -4.97 -11.54 7.92
C THR A 125 -5.20 -10.23 7.18
N LEU A 126 -4.94 -9.09 7.84
CA LEU A 126 -5.04 -7.77 7.22
C LEU A 126 -4.05 -7.62 6.05
N PHE A 127 -2.79 -8.02 6.22
CA PHE A 127 -1.77 -7.95 5.17
C PHE A 127 -2.00 -8.97 4.05
N GLU A 128 -2.48 -10.17 4.39
CA GLU A 128 -2.86 -11.21 3.41
C GLU A 128 -3.99 -10.70 2.50
N ASN A 129 -5.06 -10.19 3.10
CA ASN A 129 -6.20 -9.65 2.36
C ASN A 129 -5.82 -8.43 1.51
N HIS A 130 -4.98 -7.54 2.04
CA HIS A 130 -4.45 -6.39 1.28
C HIS A 130 -3.66 -6.84 0.06
N SER A 131 -2.76 -7.81 0.23
CA SER A 131 -1.97 -8.37 -0.86
C SER A 131 -2.85 -9.05 -1.91
N GLU A 132 -3.89 -9.76 -1.49
CA GLU A 132 -4.85 -10.39 -2.40
C GLU A 132 -5.64 -9.36 -3.21
N ARG A 133 -6.15 -8.30 -2.57
CA ARG A 133 -6.88 -7.23 -3.27
C ARG A 133 -5.99 -6.51 -4.27
N LEU A 134 -4.75 -6.19 -3.91
CA LEU A 134 -3.78 -5.62 -4.86
C LEU A 134 -3.51 -6.52 -6.05
N ARG A 135 -3.42 -7.85 -5.87
CA ARG A 135 -3.29 -8.79 -6.99
C ARG A 135 -4.52 -8.79 -7.90
N LYS A 136 -5.72 -8.63 -7.34
CA LYS A 136 -6.99 -8.58 -8.10
C LYS A 136 -7.18 -7.28 -8.87
N ILE A 137 -6.60 -6.17 -8.43
CA ILE A 137 -6.64 -4.87 -9.13
C ILE A 137 -5.81 -4.89 -10.43
N ARG A 138 -4.87 -5.83 -10.57
CA ARG A 138 -4.03 -5.96 -11.76
C ARG A 138 -4.89 -6.35 -12.96
N LEU A 139 -4.96 -5.48 -13.97
CA LEU A 139 -5.54 -5.85 -15.26
C LEU A 139 -4.54 -6.69 -16.05
N THR A 140 -5.00 -7.82 -16.58
CA THR A 140 -4.24 -8.60 -17.56
C THR A 140 -4.21 -7.83 -18.89
N LYS A 141 -3.20 -8.11 -19.73
CA LYS A 141 -3.09 -7.50 -21.08
C LYS A 141 -4.33 -7.75 -21.96
N GLU A 142 -5.09 -8.81 -21.66
CA GLU A 142 -6.34 -9.13 -22.34
C GLU A 142 -7.47 -8.20 -21.90
N ALA A 143 -7.63 -7.99 -20.59
CA ALA A 143 -8.62 -7.06 -20.04
C ALA A 143 -8.36 -5.59 -20.42
N LEU A 144 -7.11 -5.23 -20.74
CA LEU A 144 -6.74 -3.91 -21.24
C LEU A 144 -7.17 -3.64 -22.69
N LYS A 145 -7.40 -4.69 -23.50
CA LYS A 145 -7.83 -4.53 -24.91
C LYS A 145 -9.33 -4.32 -25.06
N GLU A 146 -10.09 -4.58 -24.00
CA GLU A 146 -11.56 -4.48 -23.97
C GLU A 146 -12.05 -3.15 -23.36
N LEU A 147 -11.11 -2.28 -22.92
CA LEU A 147 -11.33 -0.93 -22.41
C LEU A 147 -11.00 0.12 -23.48
#